data_AF-A0A951LET8-F1
#
_entry.id   AF-A0A951LET8-F1
#
_cell.length_a   1.000
_cell.length_b   1.000
_cell.length_c   1.000
_cell.angle_alpha   90.00
_cell.angle_beta   90.00
_cell.angle_gamma   90.00
#
_symmetry.space_group_name_H-M   'P 1'
#
loop_
_entity.id
_entity.type
_entity.pdbx_description
1 polymer ?
#
loop_
_entity_poly.entity_id
_entity_poly.type
_entity_poly.pdbx_seq_one_letter_code
_entity_poly.pdbx_strand_id
1 'polypeptide(L)'
;MRDRDAFVREVMARFDELPAALREAINYAPEPLDPEALASLCRRHGAQNVLAMIELKLKRSARQRGLSTSPRDHRRNRDAS
;
A
#
# COMPACT_ATOMS: atom_id res chain seq x y z
N MET A 1 8.78 5.88 -1.27
CA MET A 1 8.18 6.27 0.04
C MET A 1 6.65 6.18 0.05
N ARG A 2 5.89 6.67 -0.95
CA ARG A 2 4.41 6.66 -0.91
C ARG A 2 3.74 5.28 -0.83
N ASP A 3 4.34 4.24 -1.39
CA ASP A 3 3.79 2.89 -1.35
C ASP A 3 3.95 2.21 0.03
N ARG A 4 4.92 2.71 0.82
CA ARG A 4 5.25 2.21 2.17
C ARG A 4 4.13 2.56 3.16
N ASP A 5 3.67 3.81 3.13
CA ASP A 5 2.57 4.29 3.98
C ASP A 5 1.22 3.69 3.57
N ALA A 6 1.04 3.44 2.27
CA ALA A 6 -0.20 2.87 1.74
C ALA A 6 -0.43 1.42 2.24
N PHE A 7 0.63 0.62 2.37
CA PHE A 7 0.54 -0.74 2.91
C PHE A 7 0.10 -0.73 4.38
N VAL A 8 0.81 0.03 5.22
CA VAL A 8 0.51 0.13 6.65
C VAL A 8 -0.90 0.66 6.87
N ARG A 9 -1.31 1.69 6.13
CA ARG A 9 -2.65 2.28 6.23
C ARG A 9 -3.76 1.28 5.88
N GLU A 10 -3.57 0.47 4.85
CA GLU A 10 -4.57 -0.53 4.44
C GLU A 10 -4.67 -1.70 5.44
N VAL A 11 -3.54 -2.11 6.06
CA VAL A 11 -3.57 -3.10 7.15
C VAL A 11 -4.30 -2.55 8.37
N MET A 12 -3.98 -1.31 8.76
CA MET A 12 -4.62 -0.66 9.91
C MET A 12 -6.12 -0.41 9.69
N ALA A 13 -6.53 -0.10 8.45
CA ALA A 13 -7.95 0.04 8.11
C ALA A 13 -8.75 -1.27 8.24
N ARG A 14 -8.07 -2.42 8.17
CA ARG A 14 -8.66 -3.75 8.35
C ARG A 14 -8.26 -4.42 9.64
N PHE A 15 -7.73 -3.66 10.59
CA PHE A 15 -7.13 -4.21 11.79
C PHE A 15 -8.09 -5.17 12.51
N ASP A 16 -9.37 -4.80 12.65
CA ASP A 16 -10.39 -5.61 13.33
C ASP A 16 -10.78 -6.90 12.60
N GLU A 17 -10.52 -6.99 11.29
CA GLU A 17 -10.75 -8.18 10.47
C GLU A 17 -9.57 -9.17 10.53
N LEU A 18 -8.45 -8.77 11.15
CA LEU A 18 -7.27 -9.62 11.27
C LEU A 18 -7.46 -10.71 12.35
N PRO A 19 -6.80 -11.87 12.19
CA PRO A 19 -6.74 -12.88 13.25
C PRO A 19 -6.30 -12.26 14.58
N ALA A 20 -6.91 -12.67 15.70
CA ALA A 20 -6.61 -12.12 17.02
C ALA A 20 -5.10 -12.17 17.35
N ALA A 21 -4.45 -13.30 17.05
CA ALA A 21 -3.01 -13.46 17.26
C ALA A 21 -2.16 -12.46 16.44
N LEU A 22 -2.62 -12.06 15.25
CA LEU A 22 -1.94 -11.05 14.43
C LEU A 22 -2.20 -9.64 14.97
N ARG A 23 -3.41 -9.35 15.43
CA ARG A 23 -3.75 -8.07 16.09
C ARG A 23 -2.90 -7.85 17.34
N GLU A 24 -2.79 -8.88 18.18
CA GLU A 24 -1.93 -8.84 19.36
C GLU A 24 -0.46 -8.64 18.99
N ALA A 25 0.06 -9.39 18.01
CA ALA A 25 1.44 -9.23 17.58
C ALA A 25 1.75 -7.82 17.03
N ILE A 26 0.77 -7.15 16.42
CA ILE A 26 0.88 -5.76 15.98
C ILE A 26 0.81 -4.80 17.17
N ASN A 27 -0.14 -4.99 18.10
CA ASN A 27 -0.32 -4.11 19.27
C ASN A 27 0.85 -4.17 20.27
N TYR A 28 1.49 -5.33 20.41
CA TYR A 28 2.60 -5.54 21.34
C TYR A 28 3.98 -5.44 20.67
N ALA A 29 4.06 -4.96 19.43
CA ALA A 29 5.34 -4.73 18.78
C ALA A 29 6.13 -3.64 19.54
N PRO A 30 7.40 -3.90 19.91
CA PRO A 30 8.20 -2.96 20.70
C PRO A 30 8.59 -1.69 19.92
N GLU A 31 8.58 -1.77 18.59
CA GLU A 31 8.86 -0.65 17.69
C GLU A 31 7.75 -0.54 16.62
N PRO A 32 7.56 0.65 16.02
CA PRO A 32 6.65 0.82 14.89
C PRO A 32 7.01 -0.16 13.77
N LEU A 33 6.08 -1.06 13.45
CA LEU A 33 6.31 -2.08 12.44
C LEU A 33 6.46 -1.43 11.07
N ASP A 34 7.62 -1.64 10.46
CA ASP A 34 7.82 -1.32 9.07
C ASP A 34 7.05 -2.33 8.18
N PRO A 35 6.76 -1.99 6.92
CA PRO A 35 5.93 -2.85 6.07
C PRO A 35 6.51 -4.24 5.82
N GLU A 36 7.83 -4.40 5.90
CA GLU A 36 8.48 -5.69 5.69
C GLU A 36 8.31 -6.60 6.91
N ALA A 37 8.46 -6.05 8.11
CA ALA A 37 8.14 -6.70 9.38
C ALA A 37 6.65 -7.05 9.47
N LEU A 38 5.77 -6.12 9.06
CA LEU A 38 4.32 -6.30 9.07
C LEU A 38 3.90 -7.38 8.05
N ALA A 39 4.50 -7.41 6.86
CA ALA A 39 4.30 -8.48 5.87
C ALA A 39 4.78 -9.85 6.38
N SER A 40 5.89 -9.87 7.13
CA SER A 40 6.43 -11.09 7.75
C SER A 40 5.51 -11.61 8.86
N LEU A 41 4.93 -10.72 9.68
CA LEU A 41 3.91 -11.07 10.67
C LEU A 41 2.65 -11.64 10.01
N CYS A 42 2.14 -11.01 8.96
CA CYS A 42 1.00 -11.55 8.21
C CYS A 42 1.26 -12.98 7.71
N ARG A 43 2.47 -13.28 7.21
CA ARG A 43 2.85 -14.64 6.79
C ARG A 43 2.89 -15.63 7.96
N ARG A 44 3.48 -15.24 9.09
CA ARG A 44 3.62 -16.08 10.29
C ARG A 44 2.27 -16.44 10.93
N HIS A 45 1.30 -15.52 10.87
CA HIS A 45 -0.03 -15.72 11.47
C HIS A 45 -1.09 -16.19 10.46
N GLY A 46 -0.69 -16.66 9.27
CA GLY A 46 -1.61 -17.23 8.28
C GLY A 46 -2.51 -16.22 7.55
N ALA A 47 -2.22 -14.91 7.64
CA ALA A 47 -2.96 -13.84 6.98
C ALA A 47 -2.51 -13.61 5.51
N GLN A 48 -2.19 -14.69 4.79
CA GLN A 48 -1.69 -14.62 3.41
C GLN A 48 -2.70 -13.98 2.45
N ASN A 49 -4.01 -14.22 2.68
CA ASN A 49 -5.09 -13.61 1.91
C ASN A 49 -5.11 -12.07 2.06
N VAL A 50 -4.85 -11.56 3.27
CA VAL A 50 -4.76 -10.12 3.54
C VAL A 50 -3.56 -9.54 2.81
N LEU A 51 -2.41 -10.22 2.87
CA LEU A 51 -1.20 -9.81 2.15
C LEU A 51 -1.46 -9.70 0.64
N ALA A 52 -2.04 -10.73 0.04
CA ALA A 52 -2.34 -10.78 -1.39
C ALA A 52 -3.32 -9.68 -1.82
N MET A 53 -4.36 -9.40 -1.02
CA MET A 53 -5.33 -8.34 -1.30
C MET A 53 -4.68 -6.95 -1.29
N ILE A 54 -3.78 -6.70 -0.34
CA ILE A 54 -3.09 -5.41 -0.22
C ILE A 54 -2.09 -5.23 -1.36
N GLU A 55 -1.32 -6.25 -1.70
CA GLU A 55 -0.44 -6.23 -2.87
C GLU A 55 -1.21 -5.96 -4.18
N LEU A 56 -2.40 -6.56 -4.33
CA LEU A 56 -3.27 -6.31 -5.48
C LEU A 56 -3.76 -4.86 -5.54
N LYS A 57 -4.17 -4.28 -4.40
CA LYS A 57 -4.57 -2.87 -4.29
C LYS A 57 -3.42 -1.93 -4.65
N LEU A 58 -2.22 -2.18 -4.10
CA LEU A 58 -1.04 -1.38 -4.38
C LEU A 58 -0.65 -1.43 -5.86
N LYS A 59 -0.65 -2.62 -6.48
CA LYS A 59 -0.43 -2.79 -7.93
C LYS A 59 -1.45 -2.00 -8.75
N ARG A 60 -2.74 -2.02 -8.37
CA ARG A 60 -3.80 -1.26 -9.05
C ARG A 60 -3.60 0.25 -8.92
N SER A 61 -3.25 0.74 -7.74
CA SER A 61 -2.98 2.16 -7.49
C SER A 61 -1.70 2.65 -8.18
N ALA A 62 -0.68 1.81 -8.32
CA ALA A 62 0.52 2.12 -9.10
C ALA A 62 0.20 2.21 -10.60
N ARG A 63 -0.63 1.30 -11.12
CA ARG A 63 -1.10 1.33 -12.51
C ARG A 63 -1.96 2.55 -12.81
N GLN A 64 -2.86 2.94 -11.90
CA GLN A 64 -3.65 4.17 -12.03
C GLN A 64 -2.76 5.43 -12.01
N ARG A 65 -1.73 5.48 -11.16
CA ARG A 65 -0.77 6.61 -11.14
C ARG A 65 0.07 6.68 -12.42
N GLY A 66 0.46 5.54 -13.00
CA GLY A 66 1.16 5.49 -14.28
C GLY A 66 0.31 5.90 -15.50
N LEU A 67 -1.03 5.83 -15.38
CA LEU A 67 -1.97 6.31 -16.40
C LEU A 67 -2.28 7.82 -16.30
N SER A 68 -1.93 8.48 -15.19
CA SER A 68 -2.19 9.92 -14.99
C SER A 68 -1.04 10.84 -15.39
N THR A 69 0.11 10.32 -15.81
CA THR A 69 1.15 11.12 -16.48
C THR A 69 0.99 11.04 -17.99
N SER A 70 -0.19 11.44 -18.47
CA SER A 70 -0.26 11.90 -19.86
C SER A 70 0.30 13.33 -19.85
N PRO A 71 1.39 13.62 -20.58
CA PRO A 71 1.85 14.99 -20.71
C PRO A 71 0.70 15.78 -21.31
N ARG A 72 0.18 16.75 -20.56
CA ARG A 72 -0.59 17.83 -21.16
C ARG A 72 0.34 18.47 -22.17
N ASP A 73 0.12 18.14 -23.44
CA ASP A 73 0.72 18.79 -24.59
C ASP A 73 0.31 20.27 -24.52
N HIS A 74 1.17 21.05 -23.86
CA HIS A 74 1.06 22.49 -23.75
C HIS A 74 1.57 23.09 -25.06
N ARG A 75 0.91 22.81 -26.19
CA ARG A 75 1.10 23.58 -27.43
C ARG A 75 0.40 24.93 -27.29
N ARG A 76 1.03 25.80 -26.50
CA ARG A 76 1.07 27.24 -26.75
C ARG A 76 2.33 27.51 -27.57
N ASN A 77 2.14 27.85 -28.84
CA ASN A 77 2.96 28.75 -29.66
C ASN A 77 2.03 29.07 -30.85
N ARG A 78 1.35 30.21 -30.92
CA ARG A 78 1.90 31.55 -31.18
C ARG A 78 3.04 31.54 -32.20
N ASP A 79 2.72 32.15 -33.33
CA ASP A 79 3.59 32.72 -34.37
C ASP A 79 4.27 31.79 -35.39
N ALA A 80 3.70 31.80 -36.60
CA ALA A 80 4.39 31.99 -37.88
C ALA A 80 3.29 32.34 -38.90
N SER A 81 3.03 33.64 -39.09
CA SER A 81 3.41 34.45 -40.27
C SER A 81 2.39 34.40 -41.40
#